data_AF-A0AAU5MER2-F1
#
_entry.id   AF-A0AAU5MER2-F1
#
_cell.length_a   1.000
_cell.length_b   1.000
_cell.length_c   1.000
_cell.angle_alpha   90.00
_cell.angle_beta   90.00
_cell.angle_gamma   90.00
#
_symmetry.space_group_name_H-M   'P 1'
#
loop_
_entity.id
_entity.type
_entity.pdbx_description
1 polymer ?
#
loop_
_entity_poly.entity_id
_entity_poly.type
_entity_poly.pdbx_seq_one_letter_code
_entity_poly.pdbx_strand_id
1 'polypeptide(L)' 'MQETKLLYRVPEVASALGLSRAKVYQLIQSGALRSVKIDSSRLIRSTDLVEFVADLGEAA' A
#
# COMPACT_ATOMS: atom_id res chain seq x y z
N MET A 1 20.30 7.07 -8.67
CA MET A 1 19.40 6.19 -9.44
C MET A 1 18.29 5.81 -8.48
N GLN A 2 17.04 6.21 -8.70
CA GLN A 2 15.97 5.84 -7.77
C GLN A 2 15.58 4.38 -8.06
N GLU A 3 15.88 3.47 -7.14
CA GLU A 3 15.37 2.11 -7.19
C GLU A 3 13.87 2.15 -6.89
N THR A 4 13.05 2.12 -7.94
CA THR A 4 11.59 1.99 -7.78
C THR A 4 11.29 0.58 -7.35
N LYS A 5 11.10 0.39 -6.05
CA LYS A 5 10.69 -0.90 -5.48
C LYS A 5 9.31 -1.28 -6.03
N LEU A 6 9.21 -2.45 -6.66
CA LEU A 6 7.95 -2.93 -7.24
C LEU A 6 6.95 -3.40 -6.19
N LEU A 7 7.45 -3.90 -5.05
CA LEU A 7 6.66 -4.53 -4.00
C LEU A 7 7.08 -4.01 -2.62
N TYR A 8 6.13 -3.45 -1.88
CA TYR A 8 6.32 -2.96 -0.53
C TYR A 8 5.71 -3.92 0.50
N ARG A 9 6.39 -4.13 1.62
CA ARG A 9 5.79 -4.77 2.79
C ARG A 9 4.90 -3.76 3.53
N VAL A 10 3.96 -4.27 4.33
CA VAL A 10 3.06 -3.45 5.15
C VAL A 10 3.79 -2.37 5.98
N PRO A 11 4.93 -2.64 6.66
CA PRO A 11 5.66 -1.61 7.39
C PRO A 11 6.21 -0.50 6.49
N GLU A 12 6.60 -0.81 5.26
CA GLU A 12 7.15 0.17 4.32
C GLU A 12 6.04 1.06 3.76
N VAL A 13 4.89 0.47 3.44
CA VAL A 13 3.70 1.23 3.05
C VAL A 13 3.24 2.16 4.16
N ALA A 14 3.26 1.69 5.40
CA ALA A 14 2.93 2.50 6.57
C ALA A 14 3.83 3.74 6.66
N SER A 15 5.15 3.55 6.51
CA SER A 15 6.09 4.67 6.46
C SER A 15 5.87 5.59 5.26
N ALA A 16 5.60 5.04 4.07
CA ALA A 16 5.39 5.81 2.85
C ALA A 16 4.11 6.68 2.89
N LEU A 17 3.04 6.16 3.50
CA LEU A 17 1.77 6.88 3.66
C LEU A 17 1.69 7.72 4.95
N GLY A 18 2.69 7.64 5.83
CA GLY A 18 2.63 8.29 7.15
C GLY A 18 1.54 7.72 8.07
N LEU A 19 1.17 6.44 7.90
CA LEU A 19 0.11 5.77 8.64
C LEU A 19 0.66 4.74 9.64
N SER A 20 -0.16 4.34 10.61
CA SER A 20 0.16 3.20 11.47
C SER A 20 0.00 1.89 10.68
N ARG A 21 0.80 0.86 11.04
CA ARG A 21 0.66 -0.50 10.46
C ARG A 21 -0.76 -1.03 10.60
N ALA A 22 -1.41 -0.76 11.74
CA ALA A 22 -2.79 -1.15 12.00
C ALA A 22 -3.75 -0.51 10.97
N LYS A 23 -3.58 0.77 10.66
CA LYS A 23 -4.40 1.45 9.64
C LYS A 23 -4.19 0.84 8.26
N VAL A 24 -2.95 0.52 7.89
CA VAL A 24 -2.66 -0.17 6.62
C VAL A 24 -3.33 -1.54 6.55
N TYR A 25 -3.29 -2.33 7.64
CA TYR A 25 -4.03 -3.59 7.70
C TYR A 25 -5.55 -3.39 7.57
N GLN A 26 -6.11 -2.36 8.19
CA GLN A 26 -7.53 -2.02 8.02
C GLN A 26 -7.87 -1.65 6.58
N LEU A 27 -7.05 -0.83 5.90
CA LEU A 27 -7.25 -0.48 4.50
C LEU A 27 -7.22 -1.73 3.61
N ILE A 28 -6.28 -2.64 3.86
CA ILE A 28 -6.20 -3.92 3.17
C ILE A 28 -7.46 -4.78 3.44
N GLN A 29 -7.89 -4.87 4.69
CA GLN A 29 -9.04 -5.68 5.08
C GLN A 29 -10.36 -5.12 4.54
N SER A 30 -10.48 -3.80 4.45
CA SER A 30 -11.62 -3.10 3.85
C SER A 30 -11.64 -3.17 2.32
N GLY A 31 -10.56 -3.63 1.69
CA GLY A 31 -10.42 -3.65 0.23
C GLY A 31 -10.01 -2.30 -0.38
N ALA A 32 -9.95 -1.23 0.40
CA ALA A 32 -9.51 0.10 -0.05
C ALA A 32 -8.06 0.09 -0.57
N LEU A 33 -7.17 -0.68 0.06
CA LEU A 33 -5.80 -0.86 -0.40
C LEU A 33 -5.58 -2.28 -0.93
N ARG A 34 -5.32 -2.38 -2.23
CA ARG A 34 -5.04 -3.68 -2.89
C ARG A 34 -3.71 -4.23 -2.41
N SER A 35 -3.66 -5.56 -2.26
CA SER A 35 -2.43 -6.26 -1.88
C SER A 35 -2.35 -7.62 -2.53
N VAL A 36 -1.13 -8.05 -2.83
CA VAL A 36 -0.82 -9.36 -3.39
C VAL A 36 -0.22 -10.25 -2.31
N LYS A 37 -0.55 -11.53 -2.35
CA LYS A 37 0.02 -12.54 -1.46
C LYS A 37 1.00 -13.39 -2.26
N ILE A 38 2.26 -13.41 -1.83
CA ILE A 38 3.30 -14.30 -2.35
C ILE A 38 3.70 -15.21 -1.19
N ASP A 39 3.39 -16.50 -1.31
CA ASP A 39 3.51 -17.49 -0.25
C ASP A 39 2.84 -17.04 1.06
N SER A 40 3.64 -16.79 2.10
CA SER A 40 3.21 -16.30 3.41
C SER A 40 3.28 -14.78 3.55
N SER A 41 3.86 -14.07 2.59
CA SER A 41 4.08 -12.63 2.66
C SER A 41 2.99 -11.85 1.92
N ARG A 42 2.39 -10.88 2.62
CA ARG A 42 1.52 -9.87 2.00
C ARG A 42 2.36 -8.67 1.56
N LEU A 43 2.22 -8.32 0.29
CA LEU A 43 2.95 -7.24 -0.37
C LEU A 43 1.96 -6.30 -1.08
N ILE A 44 2.36 -5.06 -1.26
CA ILE A 44 1.58 -4.03 -1.94
C ILE A 44 2.39 -3.62 -3.17
N ARG A 45 1.78 -3.64 -4.35
CA ARG A 45 2.46 -3.20 -5.57
C ARG A 45 2.64 -1.69 -5.53
N SER A 46 3.75 -1.19 -6.06
CA SER A 46 3.96 0.25 -6.23
C SER A 46 2.79 0.90 -6.99
N THR A 47 2.28 0.23 -8.02
CA THR A 47 1.14 0.71 -8.81
C THR A 47 -0.14 0.82 -7.97
N ASP A 48 -0.48 -0.21 -7.20
CA ASP A 48 -1.67 -0.19 -6.33
C ASP A 48 -1.59 0.93 -5.29
N LEU A 49 -0.39 1.21 -4.78
CA LEU A 49 -0.17 2.28 -3.81
C LEU A 49 -0.34 3.66 -4.45
N VAL A 50 0.15 3.85 -5.66
CA VAL A 50 -0.02 5.10 -6.42
C VAL A 50 -1.49 5.30 -6.81
N GLU A 51 -2.16 4.25 -7.30
CA GLU A 51 -3.59 4.27 -7.60
C GLU A 51 -4.43 4.63 -6.37
N PHE A 52 -4.11 4.07 -5.20
CA PHE A 52 -4.78 4.42 -3.95
C PHE A 52 -4.64 5.91 -3.61
N VAL A 53 -3.45 6.48 -3.74
CA VAL A 53 -3.22 7.91 -3.47
C VAL A 53 -3.92 8.79 -4.51
N ALA A 54 -3.96 8.37 -5.77
CA ALA A 54 -4.65 9.09 -6.83
C ALA A 54 -6.18 9.13 -6.58
N ASP A 55 -6.77 8.01 -6.18
CA ASP A 55 -8.20 7.88 -5.85
C ASP A 55 -8.63 8.79 -4.68
N LEU A 56 -7.75 8.97 -3.67
CA LEU A 56 -7.99 9.92 -2.57
C LEU A 56 -8.09 11.37 -3.03
N GLY A 57 -7.43 11.73 -4.15
CA GLY A 57 -7.42 13.09 -4.68
C GLY A 57 -8.70 13.48 -5.43
N GLU A 58 -9.51 12.52 -5.89
CA GLU A 58 -10.79 12.79 -6.54
C GLU A 58 -11.94 12.99 -5.54
N ALA A 59 -11.73 12.70 -4.26
CA ALA A 59 -12.75 12.85 -3.21
C ALA A 59 -12.73 14.23 -2.50
N ALA A 60 -12.10 15.26 -3.10
CA ALA A 60 -11.96 16.61 -2.55
C ALA A 60 -12.73 17.67 -3.35
#